data_AF-A0A2A2GWW7-F1
#
_entry.id   AF-A0A2A2GWW7-F1
#
_cell.length_a   1.000
_cell.length_b   1.000
_cell.length_c   1.000
_cell.angle_alpha   90.00
_cell.angle_beta   90.00
_cell.angle_gamma   90.00
#
_symmetry.space_group_name_H-M   'P 1'
#
loop_
_entity.id
_entity.type
_entity.pdbx_description
1 polymer ?
#
loop_
_entity_poly.entity_id
_entity_poly.type
_entity_poly.pdbx_seq_one_letter_code
_entity_poly.pdbx_strand_id
1 'polypeptide(L)' 'MRNSCNKQEISTQVTINHGETLILGGIFQQKKNSQQQKIPYLADTPFFGHLFTKDGKQTYHRELIIFITPQLINI' A
#
# COMPACT_ATOMS: atom_id res chain seq x y z
N MET A 1 -3.13 -10.30 25.21
CA MET A 1 -2.14 -9.39 24.58
C MET A 1 -2.04 -9.77 23.11
N ARG A 2 -2.62 -9.03 22.15
CA ARG A 2 -2.05 -7.80 21.58
C ARG A 2 -3.17 -6.95 20.93
N ASN A 3 -3.25 -5.68 21.30
CA ASN A 3 -4.12 -4.72 20.64
C ASN A 3 -3.41 -4.23 19.37
N SER A 4 -3.89 -4.66 18.20
CA SER A 4 -3.34 -4.27 16.90
C SER A 4 -3.85 -2.88 16.49
N CYS A 5 -3.40 -1.82 17.17
CA CYS A 5 -3.64 -0.46 16.71
C CYS A 5 -2.63 -0.14 15.60
N ASN A 6 -3.06 -0.18 14.34
CA ASN A 6 -2.27 0.31 13.21
C ASN A 6 -2.54 1.81 13.06
N LYS A 7 -1.58 2.64 13.47
CA LYS A 7 -1.65 4.11 13.32
C LYS A 7 -0.67 4.51 12.22
N GLN A 8 -1.18 5.10 11.15
CA GLN A 8 -0.37 5.65 10.06
C GLN A 8 -0.26 7.17 10.28
N GLU A 9 0.88 7.65 10.78
CA GLU A 9 1.16 9.07 10.99
C GLU A 9 2.28 9.53 10.06
N ILE A 10 2.14 10.72 9.47
CA ILE A 10 3.13 11.38 8.62
C ILE A 10 3.32 12.79 9.11
N SER A 11 4.56 13.16 9.41
CA SER A 11 4.96 14.53 9.81
C SER A 11 5.73 15.16 8.65
N THR A 12 5.20 16.25 8.10
CA THR A 12 5.85 17.03 7.03
C THR A 12 5.71 18.51 7.34
N GLN A 13 6.77 19.29 7.08
CA GLN A 13 6.77 20.74 7.26
C GLN A 13 6.77 21.40 5.89
N VAL A 14 5.77 22.25 5.65
CA VAL A 14 5.53 22.90 4.34
C VAL A 14 5.12 24.35 4.58
N THR A 15 5.68 25.26 3.80
CA THR A 15 5.35 26.70 3.81
C THR A 15 4.43 27.00 2.64
N ILE A 16 3.25 27.54 2.93
CA ILE A 16 2.18 27.79 1.96
C ILE A 16 1.52 29.13 2.24
N ASN A 17 1.07 29.85 1.20
CA ASN A 17 0.39 31.12 1.39
C ASN A 17 -1.10 30.93 1.67
N HIS A 18 -1.76 31.97 2.18
CA HIS A 18 -3.18 31.95 2.47
C HIS A 18 -4.01 31.73 1.20
N GLY A 19 -4.94 30.78 1.25
CA GLY A 19 -5.85 30.48 0.14
C GLY A 19 -5.24 29.61 -0.97
N GLU A 20 -3.95 29.25 -0.89
CA GLU A 20 -3.34 28.30 -1.82
C GLU A 20 -3.62 26.86 -1.40
N THR A 21 -4.07 26.02 -2.33
CA THR A 21 -4.26 24.59 -2.08
C THR A 21 -2.95 23.84 -2.29
N LEU A 22 -2.45 23.21 -1.25
CA LEU A 22 -1.33 22.30 -1.32
C LEU A 22 -1.82 20.88 -1.63
N ILE A 23 -1.23 20.30 -2.68
CA ILE A 23 -1.37 18.88 -2.99
C ILE A 23 -0.15 18.17 -2.39
N LEU A 24 -0.34 17.51 -1.26
CA LEU A 24 0.66 16.59 -0.73
C LEU A 24 0.52 15.29 -1.52
N GLY A 25 1.39 15.09 -2.51
CA GLY A 25 1.54 13.79 -3.18
C GLY A 25 1.73 12.71 -2.12
N GLY A 26 0.75 11.80 -2.03
CA GLY A 26 0.44 11.09 -0.79
C GLY A 26 1.35 9.93 -0.40
N ILE A 27 0.80 9.01 0.38
CA ILE A 27 1.48 7.79 0.84
C ILE A 27 1.35 6.74 -0.25
N PHE A 28 2.43 6.41 -0.95
CA PHE A 28 2.46 5.29 -1.89
C PHE A 28 2.62 3.97 -1.12
N GLN A 29 1.53 3.22 -0.93
CA GLN A 29 1.57 1.89 -0.29
C GLN A 29 1.36 0.79 -1.32
N GLN A 30 2.45 0.19 -1.80
CA GLN A 30 2.40 -0.99 -2.68
C GLN A 30 2.54 -2.26 -1.85
N LYS A 31 1.46 -3.04 -1.71
CA LYS A 31 1.50 -4.34 -1.05
C LYS A 31 1.46 -5.45 -2.09
N LYS A 32 2.60 -6.07 -2.34
CA LYS A 32 2.72 -7.25 -3.21
C LYS A 32 2.62 -8.50 -2.36
N ASN A 33 1.54 -9.26 -2.52
CA ASN A 33 1.40 -10.57 -1.87
C ASN A 33 1.61 -11.67 -2.92
N SER A 34 2.67 -12.45 -2.73
CA SER A 34 2.97 -13.60 -3.60
C SER A 34 2.81 -14.86 -2.78
N GLN A 35 1.76 -15.63 -3.07
CA GLN A 35 1.50 -16.90 -2.42
C GLN A 35 1.74 -18.01 -3.44
N GLN A 36 2.73 -18.85 -3.17
CA GLN A 36 3.02 -20.01 -4.01
C GLN A 36 2.66 -21.27 -3.23
N GLN A 37 1.75 -22.08 -3.77
CA GLN A 37 1.31 -23.32 -3.16
C GLN A 37 1.66 -24.47 -4.11
N LYS A 38 2.52 -25.39 -3.65
CA LYS A 38 3.00 -26.54 -4.43
C LYS A 38 2.67 -27.84 -3.71
N ILE A 39 2.32 -28.88 -4.45
CA ILE A 39 2.23 -30.24 -3.91
C ILE A 39 3.64 -30.86 -3.98
N PRO A 40 4.26 -31.21 -2.82
CA PRO A 40 5.59 -31.82 -2.83
C PRO A 40 5.58 -33.16 -3.61
N TYR A 41 6.72 -33.52 -4.21
CA TYR A 41 6.94 -34.66 -5.14
C TYR A 41 6.31 -34.51 -6.55
N LEU A 42 5.07 -34.05 -6.66
CA LEU A 42 4.40 -33.92 -7.97
C LEU A 42 4.84 -32.65 -8.72
N ALA A 43 5.11 -31.56 -7.98
CA ALA A 43 5.53 -30.28 -8.56
C ALA A 43 6.91 -30.29 -9.24
N ASP A 44 7.78 -31.24 -8.88
CA ASP A 44 9.14 -31.36 -9.45
C ASP A 44 9.19 -32.31 -10.66
N THR A 45 8.05 -32.87 -11.07
CA THR A 45 7.99 -33.78 -12.22
C THR A 45 8.20 -32.99 -13.51
N PRO A 46 9.22 -33.31 -14.33
CA PRO A 46 9.37 -32.69 -15.64
C PRO A 46 8.10 -32.95 -16.47
N PHE A 47 7.78 -32.02 -17.38
CA PHE A 47 6.55 -31.99 -18.18
C PHE A 47 5.24 -31.59 -17.47
N PHE A 48 4.98 -32.04 -16.22
CA PHE A 48 3.66 -31.84 -15.58
C PHE A 48 3.65 -30.97 -14.31
N GLY A 49 4.81 -30.53 -13.80
CA GLY A 49 4.90 -29.77 -12.54
C GLY A 49 4.06 -28.49 -12.46
N HIS A 50 3.74 -27.86 -13.60
CA HIS A 50 2.89 -26.66 -13.66
C HIS A 50 1.40 -26.94 -13.37
N LEU A 51 0.90 -28.17 -13.57
CA LEU A 51 -0.47 -28.56 -13.23
C LEU A 51 -0.67 -28.76 -11.72
N PHE A 52 0.43 -29.00 -10.99
CA PHE A 52 0.44 -29.26 -9.55
C PHE A 52 0.98 -28.08 -8.73
N THR A 53 1.15 -26.92 -9.37
CA THR A 53 1.55 -25.66 -8.74
C THR A 53 0.39 -24.67 -8.86
N LYS A 54 -0.01 -24.06 -7.74
CA LYS A 54 -0.99 -22.98 -7.70
C LYS A 54 -0.28 -21.70 -7.28
N ASP A 55 -0.08 -20.80 -8.24
CA ASP A 55 0.47 -19.47 -7.98
C ASP A 55 -0.68 -18.48 -7.75
N GLY A 56 -0.82 -17.99 -6.53
CA GLY A 56 -1.72 -16.90 -6.17
C GLY A 56 -0.96 -15.57 -6.14
N LYS A 57 -1.11 -14.75 -7.19
CA LYS A 57 -0.59 -13.37 -7.20
C LYS A 57 -1.73 -12.43 -6.84
N GLN A 58 -1.59 -11.73 -5.72
CA GLN A 58 -2.52 -10.66 -5.32
C GLN A 58 -1.76 -9.34 -5.23
N THR A 59 -2.19 -8.37 -6.04
CA THR A 59 -1.65 -7.01 -6.04
C THR A 59 -2.71 -6.08 -5.47
N TYR A 60 -2.37 -5.37 -4.39
CA TYR A 60 -3.21 -4.33 -3.83
C TYR A 60 -2.60 -2.97 -4.15
N HIS A 61 -3.34 -2.14 -4.90
CA HIS A 61 -2.97 -0.76 -5.24
C HIS A 61 -3.87 0.20 -4.47
N ARG A 62 -3.27 1.12 -3.70
CA ARG A 62 -3.99 2.15 -2.94
C ARG A 62 -3.30 3.49 -3.17
N GLU A 63 -4.02 4.41 -3.79
CA GLU A 63 -3.59 5.79 -4.02
C GLU A 63 -4.38 6.70 -3.06
N LEU A 64 -3.70 7.30 -2.09
CA LEU A 64 -4.30 8.31 -1.21
C LEU A 64 -3.79 9.68 -1.62
N ILE A 65 -4.70 10.62 -1.89
CA ILE A 65 -4.37 12.01 -2.21
C ILE A 65 -4.90 12.90 -1.08
N ILE A 66 -4.05 13.80 -0.56
CA ILE A 66 -4.39 14.69 0.54
C ILE A 66 -4.31 16.14 0.03
N PHE A 67 -5.42 16.86 0.16
CA PHE A 67 -5.53 18.28 -0.17
C PHE A 67 -5.63 19.10 1.11
N ILE A 68 -4.81 20.14 1.23
CA ILE A 68 -4.82 21.05 2.38
C ILE A 68 -4.91 22.49 1.86
N THR A 69 -5.90 23.25 2.33
CA THR A 69 -6.05 24.67 2.02
C THR A 69 -6.07 25.46 3.33
N PRO A 70 -5.05 26.28 3.62
CA PRO A 70 -4.97 27.05 4.85
C PRO A 70 -5.89 28.27 4.79
N GLN A 71 -6.65 28.50 5.87
CA GLN A 71 -7.48 29.69 6.06
C GLN A 71 -6.91 30.50 7.23
N LEU A 72 -6.57 31.77 7.00
CA LEU A 72 -6.19 32.71 8.06
C LEU A 72 -7.47 33.22 8.70
N ILE A 73 -7.59 33.03 10.01
CA ILE A 73 -8.69 33.56 10.82
C ILE A 73 -8.08 34.66 11.68
N ASN A 74 -8.46 35.91 11.43
CA ASN A 74 -8.15 37.00 12.36
C ASN A 74 -9.15 36.92 13.52
N ILE A 75 -8.64 36.85 14.74
CA ILE A 75 -9.39 36.89 16.00
C ILE A 75 -9.23 38.28 16.60
#